data_AF-A0A2K4WDD3-F1
#
_entry.id   AF-A0A2K4WDD3-F1
#
_cell.length_a   1.000
_cell.length_b   1.000
_cell.length_c   1.000
_cell.angle_alpha   90.00
_cell.angle_beta   90.00
_cell.angle_gamma   90.00
#
_symmetry.space_group_name_H-M   'P 1'
#
loop_
_entity.id
_entity.type
_entity.pdbx_description
1 polymer ?
#
loop_
_entity_poly.entity_id
_entity_poly.type
_entity_poly.pdbx_seq_one_letter_code
_entity_poly.pdbx_strand_id
1 'polypeptide(L)'
;MGGVKRMMEEDMERGFSRVEDTFVCLLCVEDDGLKAFIKDNSVRGTCSYCDGSRRVADMSDVIEHVFNSLSIEWGEATNEGLAYETREGGWQGRVCGTWELLYYHGPECSEEVFDTIAGSIHDVAWCERDPYSLPIDRTLVYGWQSFSHFIIHTARFVFYKAVNTSYAADQHDEMNPVDILETLGSVAKKLELIDTVPTGQSIFRVRIVDPEVHLSRASELGPPPATATSTQQALRLL
;
A
#
# COMPACT_ATOMS: atom_id res chain seq x y z
N MET A 1 -5.50 39.61 -19.26
CA MET A 1 -4.93 38.25 -19.30
C MET A 1 -6.08 37.27 -19.53
N GLY A 2 -6.11 36.63 -20.70
CA GLY A 2 -7.27 35.92 -21.26
C GLY A 2 -7.59 34.60 -20.57
N GLY A 3 -8.84 34.12 -20.73
CA GLY A 3 -9.34 32.90 -20.07
C GLY A 3 -8.53 31.64 -20.36
N VAL A 4 -8.01 31.48 -21.59
CA VAL A 4 -7.17 30.35 -21.99
C VAL A 4 -5.90 30.25 -21.15
N LYS A 5 -5.28 31.39 -20.80
CA LYS A 5 -4.06 31.39 -19.97
C LYS A 5 -4.35 30.95 -18.54
N ARG A 6 -5.50 31.37 -17.98
CA ARG A 6 -5.93 30.94 -16.65
C ARG A 6 -6.26 29.45 -16.60
N MET A 7 -6.92 28.92 -17.63
CA MET A 7 -7.19 27.49 -17.75
C MET A 7 -5.88 26.68 -17.81
N MET A 8 -4.90 27.13 -18.61
CA MET A 8 -3.58 26.49 -18.67
C MET A 8 -2.83 26.55 -17.33
N GLU A 9 -2.92 27.68 -16.61
CA GLU A 9 -2.33 27.82 -15.27
C GLU A 9 -2.98 26.86 -14.26
N GLU A 10 -4.32 26.73 -14.27
CA GLU A 10 -5.07 25.80 -13.41
C GLU A 10 -4.79 24.33 -13.74
N ASP A 11 -4.68 23.97 -15.02
CA ASP A 11 -4.33 22.60 -15.45
C ASP A 11 -2.91 22.26 -14.98
N MET A 12 -1.95 23.19 -15.11
CA MET A 12 -0.58 22.99 -14.64
C MET A 12 -0.52 22.76 -13.13
N GLU A 13 -1.28 23.52 -12.34
CA GLU A 13 -1.33 23.34 -10.88
C GLU A 13 -1.97 22.02 -10.46
N ARG A 14 -2.96 21.50 -11.22
CA ARG A 14 -3.61 20.22 -10.93
C ARG A 14 -2.82 18.99 -11.38
N GLY A 15 -1.97 19.13 -12.39
CA GLY A 15 -1.16 18.02 -12.93
C GLY A 15 -1.86 17.16 -13.99
N PHE A 16 -3.10 17.49 -14.37
CA PHE A 16 -3.82 16.84 -15.46
C PHE A 16 -4.80 17.81 -16.15
N SER A 17 -5.07 17.53 -17.41
CA SER A 17 -6.03 18.24 -18.24
C SER A 17 -7.43 17.61 -18.14
N ARG A 18 -8.47 18.46 -18.20
CA ARG A 18 -9.86 18.00 -18.25
C ARG A 18 -10.25 17.58 -19.67
N VAL A 19 -11.12 16.57 -19.74
CA VAL A 19 -11.72 16.11 -21.00
C VAL A 19 -13.20 16.42 -20.97
N GLU A 20 -13.66 17.25 -21.91
CA GLU A 20 -15.08 17.61 -22.03
C GLU A 20 -15.87 16.52 -22.76
N ASP A 21 -17.15 16.38 -22.40
CA ASP A 21 -18.14 15.53 -23.07
C ASP A 21 -17.72 14.06 -23.29
N THR A 22 -16.81 13.55 -22.46
CA THR A 22 -16.31 12.17 -22.53
C THR A 22 -16.73 11.39 -21.31
N PHE A 23 -17.32 10.22 -21.53
CA PHE A 23 -17.89 9.39 -20.48
C PHE A 23 -17.45 7.94 -20.61
N VAL A 24 -17.07 7.32 -19.50
CA VAL A 24 -16.62 5.93 -19.43
C VAL A 24 -17.60 5.08 -18.63
N CYS A 25 -17.72 3.81 -19.02
CA CYS A 25 -18.60 2.86 -18.36
C CYS A 25 -17.85 1.72 -17.68
N LEU A 26 -18.54 1.01 -16.78
CA LEU A 26 -18.00 -0.13 -16.02
C LEU A 26 -17.50 -1.30 -16.86
N LEU A 27 -17.85 -1.39 -18.16
CA LEU A 27 -17.38 -2.47 -19.03
C LEU A 27 -16.09 -2.13 -19.79
N CYS A 28 -15.71 -0.86 -19.85
CA CYS A 28 -14.46 -0.42 -20.50
C CYS A 28 -13.28 -0.43 -19.52
N VAL A 29 -13.52 -0.82 -18.28
CA VAL A 29 -12.56 -0.85 -17.18
C VAL A 29 -12.60 -2.24 -16.56
N GLU A 30 -11.43 -2.82 -16.30
CA GLU A 30 -11.27 -4.11 -15.65
C GLU A 30 -10.83 -3.98 -14.18
N ASP A 31 -10.11 -2.90 -13.84
CA ASP A 31 -9.70 -2.59 -12.48
C ASP A 31 -10.87 -2.45 -11.49
N ASP A 32 -10.81 -3.19 -10.39
CA ASP A 32 -11.89 -3.26 -9.39
C ASP A 32 -12.02 -1.97 -8.57
N GLY A 33 -10.89 -1.29 -8.29
CA GLY A 33 -10.90 -0.01 -7.58
C GLY A 33 -11.60 1.08 -8.39
N LEU A 34 -11.22 1.20 -9.65
CA LEU A 34 -11.79 2.15 -10.59
C LEU A 34 -13.25 1.82 -10.93
N LYS A 35 -13.62 0.54 -11.01
CA LYS A 35 -15.03 0.11 -11.11
C LYS A 35 -15.83 0.58 -9.90
N ALA A 36 -15.30 0.46 -8.69
CA ALA A 36 -15.99 0.93 -7.49
C ALA A 36 -16.23 2.44 -7.56
N PHE A 37 -15.19 3.21 -7.94
CA PHE A 37 -15.31 4.66 -8.15
C PHE A 37 -16.37 5.02 -9.19
N ILE A 38 -16.34 4.40 -10.37
CA ILE A 38 -17.32 4.64 -11.45
C ILE A 38 -18.74 4.26 -10.98
N LYS A 39 -18.90 3.18 -10.23
CA LYS A 39 -20.21 2.74 -9.75
C LYS A 39 -20.84 3.78 -8.82
N ASP A 40 -20.05 4.42 -7.98
CA ASP A 40 -20.53 5.41 -7.03
C ASP A 40 -20.76 6.79 -7.68
N ASN A 41 -20.01 7.12 -8.73
CA ASN A 41 -20.08 8.43 -9.40
C ASN A 41 -20.76 8.41 -10.78
N SER A 42 -21.51 7.35 -11.13
CA SER A 42 -22.11 7.21 -12.46
C SER A 42 -23.57 7.67 -12.58
N VAL A 43 -23.90 8.23 -13.74
CA VAL A 43 -25.26 8.62 -14.15
C VAL A 43 -25.69 7.84 -15.39
N ARG A 44 -26.99 7.83 -15.71
CA ARG A 44 -27.45 7.22 -16.98
C ARG A 44 -26.99 8.09 -18.15
N GLY A 45 -26.31 7.47 -19.12
CA GLY A 45 -25.81 8.15 -20.32
C GLY A 45 -25.35 7.15 -21.38
N THR A 46 -24.50 7.62 -22.29
CA THR A 46 -23.88 6.81 -23.35
C THR A 46 -22.37 6.83 -23.15
N CYS A 47 -21.73 5.67 -23.24
CA CYS A 47 -20.28 5.57 -23.12
C CYS A 47 -19.60 6.06 -24.41
N SER A 48 -18.60 6.92 -24.31
CA SER A 48 -17.85 7.46 -25.46
C SER A 48 -16.94 6.43 -26.12
N TYR A 49 -16.66 5.30 -25.46
CA TYR A 49 -15.72 4.27 -25.92
C TYR A 49 -16.41 3.02 -26.51
N CYS A 50 -17.62 2.70 -26.05
CA CYS A 50 -18.33 1.50 -26.51
C CYS A 50 -19.73 1.76 -27.04
N ASP A 51 -20.12 3.04 -27.13
CA ASP A 51 -21.45 3.52 -27.59
C ASP A 51 -22.66 2.94 -26.85
N GLY A 52 -22.43 2.21 -25.75
CA GLY A 52 -23.49 1.57 -24.99
C GLY A 52 -24.24 2.54 -24.09
N SER A 53 -25.57 2.53 -24.15
CA SER A 53 -26.41 3.27 -23.20
C SER A 53 -26.49 2.55 -21.85
N ARG A 54 -25.88 3.13 -20.81
CA ARG A 54 -25.74 2.53 -19.47
C ARG A 54 -25.37 3.57 -18.41
N ARG A 55 -24.98 3.13 -17.21
CA ARG A 55 -24.36 4.01 -16.21
C ARG A 55 -22.93 4.34 -16.61
N VAL A 56 -22.63 5.64 -16.70
CA VAL A 56 -21.33 6.19 -17.12
C VAL A 56 -20.88 7.26 -16.13
N ALA A 57 -19.57 7.40 -15.94
CA ALA A 57 -18.94 8.46 -15.14
C ALA A 57 -18.25 9.46 -16.07
N ASP A 58 -18.12 10.70 -15.62
CA ASP A 58 -17.37 11.74 -16.32
C ASP A 58 -15.88 11.35 -16.38
N MET A 59 -15.28 11.43 -17.57
CA MET A 59 -13.90 11.01 -17.77
C MET A 59 -12.92 11.92 -17.02
N SER A 60 -13.23 13.20 -16.82
CA SER A 60 -12.41 14.11 -16.02
C SER A 60 -12.36 13.66 -14.55
N ASP A 61 -13.48 13.22 -14.00
CA ASP A 61 -13.54 12.70 -12.62
C ASP A 61 -12.74 11.39 -12.49
N VAL A 62 -12.79 10.54 -13.53
CA VAL A 62 -11.99 9.30 -13.60
C VAL A 62 -10.49 9.61 -13.65
N ILE A 63 -10.06 10.55 -14.49
CA ILE A 63 -8.66 10.98 -14.59
C ILE A 63 -8.18 11.54 -13.26
N GLU A 64 -8.97 12.42 -12.64
CA GLU A 64 -8.66 12.99 -11.33
C GLU A 64 -8.48 11.89 -10.26
N HIS A 65 -9.38 10.90 -10.25
CA HIS A 65 -9.28 9.78 -9.31
C HIS A 65 -8.01 8.94 -9.53
N VAL A 66 -7.66 8.64 -10.79
CA VAL A 66 -6.44 7.90 -11.12
C VAL A 66 -5.20 8.70 -10.74
N PHE A 67 -5.14 9.99 -11.08
CA PHE A 67 -4.03 10.87 -10.70
C PHE A 67 -3.84 10.94 -9.18
N ASN A 68 -4.93 11.12 -8.43
CA ASN A 68 -4.88 11.17 -6.97
C ASN A 68 -4.42 9.83 -6.37
N SER A 69 -4.81 8.71 -6.98
CA SER A 69 -4.39 7.38 -6.54
C SER A 69 -2.90 7.13 -6.78
N LEU A 70 -2.38 7.53 -7.95
CA LEU A 70 -0.93 7.51 -8.22
C LEU A 70 -0.16 8.40 -7.24
N SER A 71 -0.70 9.58 -6.95
CA SER A 71 -0.08 10.60 -6.08
C SER A 71 0.07 10.18 -4.60
N ILE A 72 -0.47 9.01 -4.23
CA ILE A 72 -0.26 8.39 -2.91
C ILE A 72 1.16 7.83 -2.81
N GLU A 73 1.67 7.22 -3.88
CA GLU A 73 2.94 6.49 -3.88
C GLU A 73 3.99 7.15 -4.79
N TRP A 74 3.55 7.98 -5.73
CA TRP A 74 4.40 8.66 -6.71
C TRP A 74 4.26 10.17 -6.63
N GLY A 75 5.35 10.88 -6.96
CA GLY A 75 5.37 12.34 -7.04
C GLY A 75 6.28 12.81 -8.16
N GLU A 76 6.19 14.09 -8.51
CA GLU A 76 7.14 14.71 -9.43
C GLU A 76 8.52 14.78 -8.74
N ALA A 77 9.56 14.29 -9.41
CA ALA A 77 10.93 14.24 -8.91
C ALA A 77 11.44 15.57 -8.36
N THR A 78 11.08 16.68 -9.01
CA THR A 78 11.41 18.04 -8.53
C THR A 78 10.76 18.34 -7.17
N ASN A 79 9.48 18.00 -7.02
CA ASN A 79 8.68 18.33 -5.84
C ASN A 79 9.00 17.42 -4.66
N GLU A 80 9.34 16.15 -4.94
CA GLU A 80 9.83 15.18 -3.95
C GLU A 80 11.28 15.45 -3.52
N GLY A 81 11.94 16.45 -4.12
CA GLY A 81 13.30 16.86 -3.76
C GLY A 81 14.40 15.92 -4.25
N LEU A 82 14.12 15.09 -5.27
CA LEU A 82 15.10 14.20 -5.85
C LEU A 82 16.24 15.01 -6.47
N ALA A 83 17.49 14.70 -6.12
CA ALA A 83 18.63 15.45 -6.60
C ALA A 83 18.79 15.33 -8.12
N TYR A 84 19.12 16.45 -8.77
CA TYR A 84 19.42 16.52 -10.21
C TYR A 84 20.85 17.00 -10.43
N GLU A 85 21.67 16.19 -11.11
CA GLU A 85 23.05 16.56 -11.45
C GLU A 85 23.07 17.27 -12.81
N THR A 86 23.27 18.58 -12.80
CA THR A 86 23.26 19.41 -14.02
C THR A 86 24.42 19.12 -14.97
N ARG A 87 25.58 18.67 -14.46
CA ARG A 87 26.76 18.34 -15.27
C ARG A 87 26.57 17.06 -16.08
N GLU A 88 25.85 16.09 -15.54
CA GLU A 88 25.54 14.80 -16.18
C GLU A 88 24.17 14.81 -16.86
N GLY A 89 23.32 15.77 -16.49
CA GLY A 89 22.01 15.99 -17.08
C GLY A 89 20.99 14.93 -16.65
N GLY A 90 20.99 14.51 -15.39
CA GLY A 90 20.14 13.41 -14.94
C GLY A 90 19.78 13.43 -13.46
N TRP A 91 18.61 12.84 -13.17
CA TRP A 91 18.11 12.56 -11.83
C TRP A 91 18.99 11.53 -11.11
N GLN A 92 19.24 11.75 -9.82
CA GLN A 92 20.02 10.88 -8.96
C GLN A 92 19.12 9.86 -8.25
N GLY A 93 18.27 9.18 -9.03
CA GLY A 93 17.29 8.20 -8.58
C GLY A 93 16.55 7.58 -9.76
N ARG A 94 15.63 6.65 -9.47
CA ARG A 94 14.76 6.09 -10.51
C ARG A 94 13.66 7.08 -10.81
N VAL A 95 13.53 7.43 -12.10
CA VAL A 95 12.41 8.20 -12.60
C VAL A 95 11.79 7.50 -13.80
N CYS A 96 10.50 7.70 -14.01
CA CYS A 96 9.77 7.26 -15.19
C CYS A 96 8.86 8.37 -15.73
N GLY A 97 8.45 8.24 -17.00
CA GLY A 97 7.43 9.10 -17.58
C GLY A 97 6.02 8.63 -17.22
N THR A 98 5.01 9.44 -17.52
CA THR A 98 3.61 9.16 -17.16
C THR A 98 3.07 7.89 -17.82
N TRP A 99 3.39 7.69 -19.10
CA TRP A 99 3.02 6.48 -19.85
C TRP A 99 3.61 5.22 -19.23
N GLU A 100 4.89 5.27 -18.86
CA GLU A 100 5.57 4.15 -18.22
C GLU A 100 4.99 3.87 -16.83
N LEU A 101 4.75 4.92 -16.04
CA LEU A 101 4.11 4.80 -14.72
C LEU A 101 2.73 4.13 -14.83
N LEU A 102 1.87 4.63 -15.71
CA LEU A 102 0.53 4.07 -15.92
C LEU A 102 0.58 2.64 -16.49
N TYR A 103 1.54 2.32 -17.34
CA TYR A 103 1.67 0.97 -17.88
C TYR A 103 1.95 -0.07 -16.79
N TYR A 104 2.77 0.29 -15.79
CA TYR A 104 3.12 -0.63 -14.70
C TYR A 104 2.20 -0.55 -13.47
N HIS A 105 1.62 0.62 -13.21
CA HIS A 105 0.92 0.92 -11.95
C HIS A 105 -0.47 1.55 -12.15
N GLY A 106 -0.88 1.79 -13.40
CA GLY A 106 -2.20 2.33 -13.73
C GLY A 106 -3.30 1.26 -13.75
N PRO A 107 -4.56 1.69 -13.97
CA PRO A 107 -5.70 0.79 -13.97
C PRO A 107 -5.74 -0.10 -15.21
N GLU A 108 -6.12 -1.37 -15.03
CA GLU A 108 -6.46 -2.27 -16.13
C GLU A 108 -7.75 -1.79 -16.82
N CYS A 109 -7.65 -1.42 -18.10
CA CYS A 109 -8.76 -0.91 -18.90
C CYS A 109 -8.52 -1.12 -20.40
N SER A 110 -9.52 -0.80 -21.23
CA SER A 110 -9.35 -0.83 -22.68
C SER A 110 -8.32 0.20 -23.15
N GLU A 111 -7.59 -0.10 -24.23
CA GLU A 111 -6.55 0.75 -24.83
C GLU A 111 -7.01 2.21 -25.02
N GLU A 112 -8.21 2.45 -25.56
CA GLU A 112 -8.72 3.81 -25.77
C GLU A 112 -8.94 4.61 -24.47
N VAL A 113 -9.36 3.93 -23.39
CA VAL A 113 -9.52 4.54 -22.07
C VAL A 113 -8.15 4.84 -21.47
N PHE A 114 -7.23 3.88 -21.57
CA PHE A 114 -5.84 4.04 -21.13
C PHE A 114 -5.18 5.24 -21.81
N ASP A 115 -5.29 5.32 -23.14
CA ASP A 115 -4.73 6.42 -23.95
C ASP A 115 -5.32 7.78 -23.55
N THR A 116 -6.61 7.83 -23.24
CA THR A 116 -7.25 9.06 -22.76
C THR A 116 -6.69 9.47 -21.39
N ILE A 117 -6.54 8.53 -20.47
CA ILE A 117 -5.97 8.80 -19.13
C ILE A 117 -4.52 9.27 -19.26
N ALA A 118 -3.70 8.50 -19.96
CA ALA A 118 -2.27 8.77 -20.13
C ALA A 118 -2.01 10.07 -20.92
N GLY A 119 -2.86 10.38 -21.90
CA GLY A 119 -2.80 11.64 -22.65
C GLY A 119 -3.27 12.86 -21.87
N SER A 120 -4.03 12.67 -20.78
CA SER A 120 -4.57 13.78 -19.98
C SER A 120 -3.69 14.14 -18.77
N ILE A 121 -2.98 13.16 -18.20
CA ILE A 121 -2.03 13.42 -17.10
C ILE A 121 -0.74 14.04 -17.67
N HIS A 122 -0.24 15.08 -17.02
CA HIS A 122 0.94 15.80 -17.49
C HIS A 122 2.20 14.93 -17.42
N ASP A 123 2.95 14.92 -18.53
CA ASP A 123 4.18 14.16 -18.60
C ASP A 123 5.32 14.84 -17.84
N VAL A 124 5.56 14.34 -16.62
CA VAL A 124 6.63 14.77 -15.73
C VAL A 124 7.56 13.60 -15.41
N ALA A 125 8.71 13.90 -14.83
CA ALA A 125 9.57 12.87 -14.26
C ALA A 125 8.97 12.42 -12.92
N TRP A 126 8.36 11.24 -12.90
CA TRP A 126 7.80 10.63 -11.70
C TRP A 126 8.86 9.86 -10.92
N CYS A 127 8.86 9.97 -9.60
CA CYS A 127 9.60 9.08 -8.70
C CYS A 127 8.70 8.60 -7.56
N GLU A 128 9.15 7.57 -6.84
CA GLU A 128 8.51 7.18 -5.57
C GLU A 128 8.52 8.37 -4.61
N ARG A 129 7.44 8.51 -3.84
CA ARG A 129 7.35 9.53 -2.80
C ARG A 129 8.39 9.32 -1.73
N ASP A 130 8.87 10.42 -1.15
CA ASP A 130 9.90 10.43 -0.12
C ASP A 130 11.12 9.57 -0.51
N PRO A 131 11.80 9.85 -1.65
CA PRO A 131 12.78 8.95 -2.27
C PRO A 131 14.04 8.66 -1.43
N TYR A 132 14.22 9.37 -0.31
CA TYR A 132 15.31 9.20 0.65
C TYR A 132 14.88 8.50 1.94
N SER A 133 13.60 8.14 2.06
CA SER A 133 13.03 7.43 3.21
C SER A 133 12.82 5.96 2.88
N LEU A 134 12.73 5.11 3.91
CA LEU A 134 12.32 3.73 3.73
C LEU A 134 10.81 3.62 3.46
N PRO A 135 10.39 2.85 2.43
CA PRO A 135 8.99 2.52 2.22
C PRO A 135 8.34 1.93 3.48
N ILE A 136 7.06 2.26 3.70
CA ILE A 136 6.35 1.91 4.93
C ILE A 136 6.35 0.40 5.22
N ASP A 137 6.22 -0.44 4.20
CA ASP A 137 6.27 -1.89 4.32
C ASP A 137 7.62 -2.36 4.87
N ARG A 138 8.74 -1.80 4.37
CA ARG A 138 10.09 -2.10 4.86
C ARG A 138 10.29 -1.60 6.27
N THR A 139 9.83 -0.39 6.57
CA THR A 139 9.87 0.18 7.92
C THR A 139 9.14 -0.72 8.92
N LEU A 140 7.98 -1.27 8.55
CA LEU A 140 7.24 -2.24 9.37
C LEU A 140 7.98 -3.56 9.53
N VAL A 141 8.57 -4.11 8.46
CA VAL A 141 9.36 -5.36 8.52
C VAL A 141 10.57 -5.20 9.43
N TYR A 142 11.35 -4.14 9.26
CA TYR A 142 12.53 -3.87 10.08
C TYR A 142 12.15 -3.55 11.54
N GLY A 143 11.06 -2.82 11.75
CA GLY A 143 10.49 -2.58 13.08
C GLY A 143 10.10 -3.89 13.78
N TRP A 144 9.45 -4.81 13.06
CA TRP A 144 9.07 -6.13 13.59
C TRP A 144 10.28 -7.02 13.91
N GLN A 145 11.30 -7.02 13.04
CA GLN A 145 12.54 -7.75 13.28
C GLN A 145 13.28 -7.20 14.51
N SER A 146 13.39 -5.88 14.62
CA SER A 146 13.99 -5.19 15.77
C SER A 146 13.25 -5.50 17.07
N PHE A 147 11.92 -5.46 17.04
CA PHE A 147 11.08 -5.85 18.17
C PHE A 147 11.26 -7.32 18.57
N SER A 148 11.22 -8.24 17.61
CA SER A 148 11.44 -9.66 17.87
C SER A 148 12.80 -9.89 18.54
N HIS A 149 13.86 -9.26 18.02
CA HIS A 149 15.19 -9.33 18.62
C HIS A 149 15.21 -8.77 20.05
N PHE A 150 14.62 -7.59 20.27
CA PHE A 150 14.54 -6.94 21.58
C PHE A 150 13.81 -7.79 22.63
N ILE A 151 12.69 -8.42 22.27
CA ILE A 151 11.96 -9.33 23.16
C ILE A 151 12.79 -10.57 23.49
N ILE A 152 13.47 -11.15 22.50
CA ILE A 152 14.23 -12.40 22.68
C ILE A 152 15.46 -12.17 23.56
N HIS A 153 16.19 -11.08 23.34
CA HIS A 153 17.53 -10.88 23.93
C HIS A 153 17.57 -9.90 25.09
N THR A 154 16.59 -9.00 25.22
CA THR A 154 16.67 -7.88 26.17
C THR A 154 15.55 -7.91 27.21
N ALA A 155 14.28 -7.99 26.79
CA ALA A 155 13.16 -7.68 27.70
C ALA A 155 11.92 -8.59 27.53
N ARG A 156 12.13 -9.92 27.57
CA ARG A 156 11.08 -10.94 27.32
C ARG A 156 9.74 -10.73 28.05
N PHE A 157 9.74 -10.21 29.28
CA PHE A 157 8.53 -10.11 30.11
C PHE A 157 8.16 -8.68 30.55
N VAL A 158 9.01 -7.69 30.27
CA VAL A 158 8.83 -6.30 30.76
C VAL A 158 9.12 -5.27 29.66
N PHE A 159 8.95 -5.66 28.40
CA PHE A 159 9.26 -4.82 27.23
C PHE A 159 8.53 -3.48 27.22
N TYR A 160 7.33 -3.41 27.78
CA TYR A 160 6.53 -2.19 27.92
C TYR A 160 7.14 -1.14 28.89
N LYS A 161 8.20 -1.48 29.63
CA LYS A 161 8.98 -0.55 30.47
C LYS A 161 10.45 -0.45 30.05
N ALA A 162 10.85 -1.20 29.04
CA ALA A 162 12.24 -1.26 28.63
C ALA A 162 12.51 -0.14 27.62
N VAL A 163 13.54 0.66 27.88
CA VAL A 163 13.97 1.74 27.00
C VAL A 163 14.97 1.16 26.01
N ASN A 164 14.69 1.29 24.71
CA ASN A 164 15.67 0.94 23.69
C ASN A 164 16.68 2.09 23.58
N THR A 165 17.86 1.94 24.17
CA THR A 165 18.92 2.97 24.15
C THR A 165 19.59 3.16 22.80
N SER A 166 19.41 2.21 21.86
CA SER A 166 19.93 2.34 20.49
C SER A 166 18.92 2.96 19.53
N TYR A 167 17.71 3.29 20.00
CA TYR A 167 16.69 3.97 19.20
C TYR A 167 17.04 5.46 19.09
N ALA A 168 17.24 5.93 17.87
CA ALA A 168 17.47 7.33 17.55
C ALA A 168 16.15 7.98 17.14
N ALA A 169 15.50 8.70 18.07
CA ALA A 169 14.20 9.32 17.82
C ALA A 169 14.20 10.39 16.71
N ASP A 170 15.37 10.84 16.28
CA ASP A 170 15.61 11.80 15.20
C ASP A 170 15.80 11.13 13.82
N GLN A 171 15.89 9.81 13.74
CA GLN A 171 15.92 9.08 12.47
C GLN A 171 14.50 8.74 12.00
N HIS A 172 14.10 9.28 10.84
CA HIS A 172 12.75 9.09 10.28
C HIS A 172 12.43 7.64 9.87
N ASP A 173 13.46 6.82 9.69
CA ASP A 173 13.35 5.42 9.25
C ASP A 173 13.40 4.40 10.40
N GLU A 174 13.57 4.86 11.64
CA GLU A 174 13.58 3.98 12.81
C GLU A 174 12.21 3.98 13.49
N MET A 175 11.63 2.79 13.65
CA MET A 175 10.46 2.58 14.50
C MET A 175 10.90 2.10 15.87
N ASN A 176 10.44 2.75 16.94
CA ASN A 176 10.66 2.24 18.28
C ASN A 176 10.03 0.84 18.36
N PRO A 177 10.77 -0.17 18.83
CA PRO A 177 10.25 -1.53 18.93
C PRO A 177 8.92 -1.65 19.67
N VAL A 178 8.61 -0.75 20.61
CA VAL A 178 7.33 -0.79 21.36
C VAL A 178 6.16 -0.33 20.49
N ASP A 179 6.39 0.57 19.53
CA ASP A 179 5.36 1.20 18.70
C ASP A 179 4.91 0.29 17.54
N ILE A 180 5.70 -0.73 17.18
CA ILE A 180 5.32 -1.68 16.12
C ILE A 180 4.04 -2.43 16.47
N LEU A 181 3.80 -2.76 17.75
CA LEU A 181 2.61 -3.50 18.15
C LEU A 181 1.35 -2.65 18.01
N GLU A 182 1.45 -1.37 18.37
CA GLU A 182 0.36 -0.42 18.19
C GLU A 182 0.09 -0.18 16.71
N THR A 183 1.15 -0.02 15.92
CA THR A 183 1.06 0.15 14.46
C THR A 183 0.41 -1.07 13.81
N LEU A 184 0.88 -2.28 14.08
CA LEU A 184 0.29 -3.53 13.59
C LEU A 184 -1.15 -3.70 14.06
N GLY A 185 -1.45 -3.37 15.32
CA GLY A 185 -2.80 -3.40 15.86
C GLY A 185 -3.74 -2.42 15.14
N SER A 186 -3.25 -1.24 14.77
CA SER A 186 -4.01 -0.26 13.99
C SER A 186 -4.28 -0.75 12.56
N VAL A 187 -3.29 -1.37 11.92
CA VAL A 187 -3.41 -1.96 10.58
C VAL A 187 -4.41 -3.11 10.60
N ALA A 188 -4.32 -4.01 11.57
CA ALA A 188 -5.26 -5.13 11.71
C ALA A 188 -6.71 -4.67 11.90
N LYS A 189 -6.94 -3.56 12.61
CA LYS A 189 -8.27 -2.95 12.74
C LYS A 189 -8.75 -2.32 11.43
N LYS A 190 -7.89 -1.54 10.75
CA LYS A 190 -8.22 -0.89 9.48
C LYS A 190 -8.57 -1.90 8.39
N LEU A 191 -7.88 -3.03 8.37
CA LEU A 191 -8.11 -4.13 7.44
C LEU A 191 -9.19 -5.11 7.89
N GLU A 192 -9.91 -4.81 8.99
CA GLU A 192 -10.98 -5.64 9.54
C GLU A 192 -10.57 -7.12 9.79
N LEU A 193 -9.30 -7.34 10.16
CA LEU A 193 -8.74 -8.68 10.42
C LEU A 193 -9.09 -9.23 11.81
N ILE A 194 -9.80 -8.45 12.63
CA ILE A 194 -10.17 -8.81 14.00
C ILE A 194 -11.65 -9.14 14.02
N ASP A 195 -11.97 -10.40 14.33
CA ASP A 195 -13.34 -10.88 14.45
C ASP A 195 -13.64 -11.39 15.87
N THR A 196 -14.92 -11.46 16.21
CA THR A 196 -15.43 -11.95 17.48
C THR A 196 -15.82 -13.42 17.39
N VAL A 197 -15.49 -14.19 18.41
CA VAL A 197 -15.94 -15.58 18.52
C VAL A 197 -17.24 -15.63 19.34
N PRO A 198 -18.37 -16.11 18.77
CA PRO A 198 -19.62 -16.31 19.48
C PRO A 198 -19.47 -17.06 20.81
N THR A 199 -20.26 -16.65 21.80
CA THR A 199 -20.33 -17.35 23.08
C THR A 199 -20.86 -18.77 22.88
N GLY A 200 -20.18 -19.76 23.47
CA GLY A 200 -20.53 -21.18 23.32
C GLY A 200 -19.85 -21.88 22.13
N GLN A 201 -19.04 -21.16 21.34
CA GLN A 201 -18.25 -21.79 20.30
C GLN A 201 -17.08 -22.59 20.89
N SER A 202 -17.00 -23.87 20.55
CA SER A 202 -15.91 -24.75 20.97
C SER A 202 -14.63 -24.40 20.25
N ILE A 203 -13.61 -23.94 20.99
CA ILE A 203 -12.26 -23.74 20.48
C ILE A 203 -11.43 -24.97 20.82
N PHE A 204 -10.96 -25.68 19.80
CA PHE A 204 -10.11 -26.84 19.97
C PHE A 204 -8.65 -26.46 19.76
N ARG A 205 -7.81 -26.69 20.77
CA ARG A 205 -6.36 -26.61 20.60
C ARG A 205 -5.88 -27.92 19.99
N VAL A 206 -5.54 -27.89 18.70
CA VAL A 206 -4.94 -29.04 18.01
C VAL A 206 -3.41 -28.98 18.08
N ARG A 207 -2.77 -30.14 18.13
CA ARG A 207 -1.32 -30.29 17.97
C ARG A 207 -1.10 -31.05 16.67
N ILE A 208 -0.31 -30.47 15.76
CA ILE A 208 0.10 -31.14 14.53
C ILE A 208 1.10 -32.24 14.90
N VAL A 209 0.81 -33.47 14.53
CA VAL A 209 1.66 -34.65 14.70
C VAL A 209 1.69 -35.42 13.38
N ASP A 210 2.76 -36.16 13.14
CA ASP A 210 2.82 -37.07 11.99
C ASP A 210 1.66 -38.07 12.07
N PRO A 211 1.05 -38.48 10.95
CA PRO A 211 -0.14 -39.34 10.94
C PRO A 211 0.05 -40.68 11.67
N GLU A 212 1.29 -41.16 11.75
CA GLU A 212 1.67 -42.42 12.40
C GLU A 212 1.88 -42.27 13.93
N VAL A 213 1.94 -41.04 14.44
CA VAL A 213 2.23 -40.75 15.85
C VAL A 213 0.92 -40.61 16.63
N HIS A 214 0.62 -41.64 17.44
CA HIS A 214 -0.52 -41.64 18.35
C HIS A 214 -0.11 -41.19 19.76
N LEU A 215 -0.46 -39.95 20.13
CA LEU A 215 -0.28 -39.43 21.48
C LEU A 215 -1.49 -39.81 22.34
N SER A 216 -1.29 -40.54 23.42
CA SER A 216 -2.36 -41.06 24.29
C SER A 216 -2.15 -40.76 25.77
N ARG A 217 -0.98 -40.27 26.17
CA ARG A 217 -0.63 -40.02 27.57
C ARG A 217 -0.63 -38.53 27.88
N ALA A 218 -1.07 -38.17 29.10
CA ALA A 218 -1.05 -36.79 29.57
C ALA A 218 0.35 -36.15 29.51
N SER A 219 1.41 -36.94 29.71
CA SER A 219 2.82 -36.50 29.59
C SER A 219 3.24 -36.15 28.16
N GLU A 220 2.53 -36.66 27.15
CA GLU A 220 2.79 -36.39 25.71
C GLU A 220 2.01 -35.16 25.22
N LEU A 221 0.85 -34.91 25.85
CA LEU A 221 -0.05 -33.81 25.52
C LEU A 221 0.24 -32.53 26.33
N GLY A 222 0.91 -32.67 27.47
CA GLY A 222 1.35 -31.59 28.34
C GLY A 222 2.53 -30.77 27.79
N PRO A 223 2.94 -29.70 28.50
CA PRO A 223 4.18 -28.99 28.22
C PRO A 223 5.38 -29.95 28.38
N PRO A 224 6.47 -29.76 27.62
CA PRO A 224 7.65 -30.61 27.72
C PRO A 224 8.20 -30.62 29.17
N PRO A 225 8.78 -31.74 29.63
CA PRO A 225 9.38 -31.82 30.97
C PRO A 225 10.49 -30.76 31.11
N ALA A 226 10.64 -30.21 32.32
CA ALA A 226 11.54 -29.07 32.58
C ALA A 226 12.99 -29.29 32.09
N THR A 227 13.45 -30.53 32.08
CA THR A 227 14.78 -30.96 31.62
C THR A 227 14.96 -30.93 30.09
N ALA A 228 13.87 -30.85 29.32
CA ALA A 228 13.87 -30.77 27.86
C ALA A 228 13.54 -29.36 27.32
N THR A 229 13.39 -28.38 28.21
CA THR A 229 13.14 -26.98 27.83
C THR A 229 14.42 -26.35 27.29
N SER A 230 14.77 -26.63 26.04
CA SER A 230 15.69 -25.75 25.30
C SER A 230 14.85 -24.65 24.64
N THR A 231 15.29 -23.42 24.81
CA THR A 231 14.72 -22.19 24.25
C THR A 231 14.77 -22.14 22.71
N GLN A 232 14.92 -23.27 22.02
CA GLN A 232 15.28 -23.36 20.59
C GLN A 232 14.23 -24.01 19.67
N GLN A 233 13.08 -24.48 20.17
CA GLN A 233 12.06 -25.06 19.28
C GLN A 233 11.23 -24.05 18.47
N ALA A 234 11.42 -22.74 18.69
CA ALA A 234 10.77 -21.70 17.86
C ALA A 234 11.43 -21.50 16.48
N LEU A 235 12.57 -22.15 16.21
CA LEU A 235 13.41 -21.89 15.02
C LEU A 235 13.35 -23.01 13.95
N ARG A 236 12.38 -23.93 14.02
CA ARG A 236 12.22 -25.01 13.02
C ARG A 236 10.97 -24.88 12.13
N LEU A 237 10.24 -23.77 12.23
CA LEU A 237 9.05 -23.50 11.40
C LEU A 237 9.07 -22.10 10.75
N LEU A 238 10.26 -21.54 10.56
CA LEU A 238 10.57 -20.52 9.56
C LEU A 238 11.61 -21.11 8.60
#